data_AF-K9ZDI8-F1
#
_entry.id   AF-K9ZDI8-F1
#
_cell.length_a   1.000
_cell.length_b   1.000
_cell.length_c   1.000
_cell.angle_alpha   90.00
_cell.angle_beta   90.00
_cell.angle_gamma   90.00
#
_symmetry.space_group_name_H-M   'P 1'
#
loop_
_entity.id
_entity.type
_entity.pdbx_description
1 polymer ?
#
loop_
_entity_poly.entity_id
_entity_poly.type
_entity_poly.pdbx_seq_one_letter_code
_entity_poly.pdbx_strand_id
1 'polypeptide(L)'
;MSINLNLPPELEKELHTEASQLNVPLSEYILRILFTRKVADNLPKTGSELVEYWENEGVINSLFNITNSQAYSRELRHQAETRERT
;
A
#
# COMPACT_ATOMS: atom_id res chain seq x y z
N MET A 1 14.96 16.04 19.51
CA MET A 1 14.98 17.08 18.46
C MET A 1 13.52 17.34 18.08
N SER A 2 13.09 18.59 17.95
CA SER A 2 11.68 18.95 17.67
C SER A 2 11.55 19.57 16.28
N ILE A 3 10.58 19.09 15.50
CA ILE A 3 10.26 19.62 14.17
C ILE A 3 8.82 20.15 14.24
N ASN A 4 8.61 21.40 13.84
CA ASN A 4 7.27 21.98 13.71
C ASN A 4 6.83 21.88 12.24
N LEU A 5 5.66 21.29 12.02
CA LEU A 5 5.06 21.15 10.70
C LEU A 5 3.80 22.00 10.65
N ASN A 6 3.74 22.95 9.71
CA ASN A 6 2.52 23.70 9.43
C ASN A 6 1.69 22.90 8.43
N LEU A 7 0.62 22.26 8.90
CA LEU A 7 -0.27 21.45 8.08
C LEU A 7 -1.50 22.25 7.65
N PRO A 8 -2.05 22.01 6.46
CA PRO A 8 -3.40 22.46 6.12
C PRO A 8 -4.42 21.88 7.12
N PRO A 9 -5.46 22.64 7.49
CA PRO A 9 -6.43 22.21 8.50
C PRO A 9 -7.20 20.95 8.09
N GLU A 10 -7.40 20.73 6.78
CA GLU A 10 -8.02 19.52 6.25
C GLU A 10 -7.17 18.28 6.57
N LEU A 11 -5.86 18.37 6.34
CA LEU A 11 -4.92 17.27 6.56
C LEU A 11 -4.74 16.97 8.05
N GLU A 12 -4.70 18.00 8.90
CA GLU A 12 -4.65 17.82 10.35
C GLU A 12 -5.86 17.00 10.84
N LYS A 13 -7.05 17.30 10.32
CA LYS A 13 -8.29 16.59 10.67
C LYS A 13 -8.27 15.13 10.19
N GLU A 14 -7.80 14.87 8.99
CA GLU A 14 -7.66 13.51 8.46
C GLU A 14 -6.72 12.67 9.33
N LEU A 15 -5.54 13.20 9.65
CA LEU A 15 -4.55 12.51 10.50
C LEU A 15 -5.10 12.20 11.90
N HIS A 16 -5.87 13.13 12.48
CA HIS A 16 -6.57 12.90 13.75
C HIS A 16 -7.62 11.79 13.66
N THR A 17 -8.35 11.75 12.54
CA THR A 17 -9.40 10.76 12.31
C THR A 17 -8.78 9.36 12.18
N GLU A 18 -7.73 9.24 11.38
CA GLU A 18 -7.01 7.98 11.17
C GLU A 18 -6.36 7.47 12.47
N ALA A 19 -5.71 8.35 13.23
CA ALA A 19 -5.16 7.99 14.54
C ALA A 19 -6.23 7.47 15.50
N SER A 20 -7.41 8.10 15.50
CA SER A 20 -8.55 7.68 16.34
C SER A 20 -9.12 6.32 15.91
N GLN A 21 -9.23 6.08 14.61
CA GLN A 21 -9.68 4.78 14.07
C GLN A 21 -8.74 3.64 14.45
N LEU A 22 -7.43 3.92 14.50
CA LEU A 22 -6.40 2.97 14.91
C LEU A 22 -6.20 2.91 16.43
N ASN A 23 -6.95 3.71 17.20
CA ASN A 23 -6.87 3.83 18.65
C ASN A 23 -5.44 4.09 19.17
N VAL A 24 -4.70 4.95 18.46
CA VAL A 24 -3.33 5.38 18.82
C VAL A 24 -3.27 6.89 18.99
N PRO A 25 -2.35 7.41 19.81
CA PRO A 25 -2.10 8.85 19.89
C PRO A 25 -1.68 9.41 18.54
N LEU A 26 -2.09 10.65 18.22
CA LEU A 26 -1.70 11.32 16.98
C LEU A 26 -0.17 11.35 16.82
N SER A 27 0.57 11.68 17.88
CA SER A 27 2.04 11.72 17.84
C SER A 27 2.65 10.37 17.43
N GLU A 28 2.11 9.26 17.93
CA GLU A 28 2.55 7.91 17.54
C GLU A 28 2.18 7.62 16.08
N TYR A 29 0.97 7.97 15.67
CA TYR A 29 0.52 7.80 14.30
C TYR A 29 1.42 8.55 13.30
N ILE A 30 1.73 9.82 13.59
CA ILE A 30 2.65 10.64 12.78
C ILE A 30 4.04 10.00 12.72
N LEU A 31 4.57 9.51 13.85
CA LEU A 31 5.85 8.82 13.84
C LEU A 31 5.82 7.56 12.98
N ARG A 32 4.74 6.77 13.01
CA ARG A 32 4.58 5.61 12.13
C ARG A 32 4.60 6.01 10.66
N ILE A 33 3.90 7.08 10.26
CA ILE A 33 3.93 7.59 8.89
C ILE A 33 5.36 8.00 8.48
N LEU A 34 6.04 8.76 9.35
CA LEU A 34 7.40 9.23 9.09
C LEU A 34 8.42 8.08 9.02
N PHE A 35 8.23 7.03 9.82
CA PHE A 35 9.08 5.83 9.82
C PHE A 35 8.79 4.93 8.61
N THR A 36 7.53 4.87 8.18
CA THR A 36 7.08 4.09 7.02
C THR A 36 7.45 4.77 5.70
N ARG A 37 8.08 5.96 5.72
CA ARG A 37 8.78 6.50 4.53
C ARG A 37 10.01 5.64 4.19
N LYS A 38 9.77 4.43 3.70
CA LYS A 38 10.54 3.90 2.58
C LYS A 38 10.17 4.79 1.40
N VAL A 39 10.90 5.91 1.24
CA VAL A 39 11.10 6.40 -0.12
C VAL A 39 11.68 5.19 -0.84
N ALA A 40 10.98 4.69 -1.85
CA ALA A 40 11.43 3.51 -2.57
C ALA A 40 12.65 3.92 -3.41
N ASP A 41 13.78 4.14 -2.73
CA ASP A 41 15.04 4.60 -3.32
C ASP A 41 15.56 3.58 -4.34
N ASN A 42 15.05 2.34 -4.27
CA ASN A 42 15.29 1.25 -5.20
C ASN A 42 13.95 0.64 -5.67
N LEU A 43 13.07 1.45 -6.25
CA LEU A 43 11.93 0.90 -6.99
C LEU A 43 12.47 -0.13 -8.01
N PRO A 44 11.92 -1.35 -8.03
CA PRO A 44 12.33 -2.38 -8.97
C PRO A 44 12.13 -1.89 -10.40
N LYS A 45 13.18 -2.00 -11.21
CA LYS A 45 13.23 -1.52 -12.60
C LYS A 45 12.90 -2.62 -13.60
N THR A 46 13.02 -3.87 -13.17
CA THR A 46 12.72 -5.06 -13.97
C THR A 46 11.66 -5.91 -13.30
N GLY A 47 11.00 -6.77 -14.08
CA GLY A 47 9.97 -7.67 -13.55
C GLY A 47 10.51 -8.63 -12.50
N SER A 48 11.76 -9.10 -12.64
CA SER A 48 12.42 -9.95 -11.65
C SER A 48 12.68 -9.21 -10.33
N GLU A 49 13.17 -7.98 -10.39
CA GLU A 49 13.37 -7.15 -9.19
C GLU A 49 12.05 -6.88 -8.47
N LEU A 50 10.94 -6.74 -9.21
CA LEU A 50 9.62 -6.50 -8.63
C LEU A 50 9.10 -7.73 -7.87
N VAL A 51 9.33 -8.93 -8.41
CA VAL A 51 8.98 -10.18 -7.75
C VAL A 51 9.79 -10.34 -6.45
N GLU A 52 11.10 -10.11 -6.49
CA GLU A 52 11.97 -10.18 -5.32
C GLU A 52 11.59 -9.16 -4.24
N TYR A 53 11.23 -7.93 -4.65
CA TYR A 53 10.71 -6.91 -3.75
C TYR A 53 9.42 -7.36 -3.04
N TRP A 54 8.45 -7.92 -3.78
CA TRP A 54 7.20 -8.42 -3.20
C TRP A 54 7.38 -9.64 -2.29
N GLU A 55 8.36 -10.50 -2.58
CA GLU A 55 8.77 -11.59 -1.69
C GLU A 55 9.31 -11.05 -0.36
N ASN A 56 10.22 -10.06 -0.41
CA ASN A 56 10.82 -9.44 0.78
C ASN A 56 9.81 -8.68 1.64
N GLU A 57 8.83 -8.03 1.04
CA GLU A 57 7.73 -7.36 1.78
C GLU A 57 6.62 -8.34 2.21
N GLY A 58 6.77 -9.65 1.96
CA GLY A 58 5.79 -10.67 2.36
C GLY A 58 4.45 -10.59 1.62
N VAL A 59 4.42 -9.94 0.47
CA VAL A 59 3.21 -9.75 -0.36
C VAL A 59 2.89 -11.02 -1.14
N ILE A 60 3.91 -11.76 -1.58
CA ILE A 60 3.71 -13.04 -2.29
C ILE A 60 3.07 -14.04 -1.32
N ASN A 61 1.96 -14.65 -1.75
CA ASN A 61 1.08 -15.53 -0.96
C ASN A 61 0.25 -14.86 0.17
N SER A 62 0.21 -13.53 0.25
CA SER A 62 -0.65 -12.81 1.22
C SER A 62 -2.16 -12.98 0.95
N LEU A 63 -2.54 -13.26 -0.30
CA LEU A 63 -3.92 -13.49 -0.71
C LEU A 63 -4.27 -14.98 -0.61
N PHE A 64 -4.70 -15.40 0.58
CA PHE A 64 -5.12 -16.79 0.84
C PHE A 64 -6.39 -17.21 0.08
N ASN A 65 -7.16 -16.25 -0.42
CA ASN A 65 -8.42 -16.50 -1.14
C ASN A 65 -8.21 -16.88 -2.62
N ILE A 66 -6.97 -16.84 -3.12
CA ILE A 66 -6.66 -17.13 -4.52
C ILE A 66 -5.63 -18.28 -4.57
N THR A 67 -6.13 -19.50 -4.64
CA THR A 67 -5.30 -20.73 -4.64
C THR A 67 -4.38 -20.84 -5.85
N ASN A 68 -4.76 -20.28 -7.01
CA ASN A 68 -3.95 -20.25 -8.21
C ASN A 68 -4.02 -18.86 -8.85
N SER A 69 -3.06 -18.02 -8.52
CA SER A 69 -2.96 -16.64 -9.01
C SER A 69 -2.88 -16.55 -10.54
N GLN A 70 -2.21 -17.50 -11.20
CA GLN A 70 -2.11 -17.52 -12.66
C GLN A 70 -3.46 -17.82 -13.31
N ALA A 71 -4.18 -18.85 -12.85
CA ALA A 71 -5.51 -19.18 -13.37
C ALA A 71 -6.48 -18.01 -13.17
N TYR A 72 -6.46 -17.40 -11.98
CA TYR A 72 -7.26 -16.22 -11.67
C TYR A 72 -6.92 -15.03 -12.58
N SER A 73 -5.65 -14.78 -12.86
CA SER A 73 -5.23 -13.71 -13.78
C SER A 73 -5.68 -13.94 -15.23
N ARG A 74 -5.72 -15.21 -15.69
CA ARG A 74 -6.21 -15.57 -17.02
C ARG A 74 -7.71 -15.36 -17.13
N GLU A 75 -8.45 -15.75 -16.09
CA GLU A 75 -9.89 -15.53 -16.00
C GLU A 75 -10.23 -14.03 -16.05
N LEU A 76 -9.53 -13.21 -15.26
CA LEU A 76 -9.69 -11.75 -15.32
C LEU A 76 -9.41 -11.15 -16.70
N ARG A 77 -8.37 -11.65 -17.39
CA ARG A 77 -8.05 -11.21 -18.75
C ARG A 77 -9.18 -11.60 -19.72
N HIS A 78 -9.66 -12.83 -19.67
CA HIS A 78 -10.76 -13.30 -20.50
C HIS A 78 -12.03 -12.46 -20.27
N GLN A 79 -12.39 -12.21 -19.00
CA GLN A 79 -13.54 -11.36 -18.66
C GLN A 79 -13.42 -9.93 -19.20
N ALA A 80 -12.21 -9.35 -19.16
CA ALA A 80 -11.95 -8.03 -19.71
C ALA A 80 -12.02 -8.00 -21.24
N GLU A 81 -11.57 -9.06 -21.91
CA GLU A 81 -11.61 -9.22 -23.37
C GLU A 81 -13.03 -9.44 -23.88
N THR A 82 -13.85 -10.24 -23.18
CA THR A 82 -15.24 -10.53 -23.54
C THR A 82 -16.24 -9.51 -23.02
N ARG A 83 -15.77 -8.45 -22.34
CA ARG A 83 -16.62 -7.37 -21.85
C ARG A 83 -17.29 -6.66 -23.01
N GLU A 84 -18.62 -6.72 -23.09
CA GLU A 84 -19.36 -5.83 -23.97
C GLU A 84 -19.09 -4.38 -23.55
N ARG A 85 -18.58 -3.58 -24.50
CA ARG A 85 -18.45 -2.13 -24.34
C ARG A 85 -19.82 -1.52 -24.62
N THR A 86 -20.62 -1.35 -23.58
CA THR A 86 -21.74 -0.41 -23.58
C THR A 86 -21.27 1.02 -23.44
#